data_AF-A0A1I4RCR8-F1
#
_entry.id   AF-A0A1I4RCR8-F1
#
_cell.length_a   1.000
_cell.length_b   1.000
_cell.length_c   1.000
_cell.angle_alpha   90.00
_cell.angle_beta   90.00
_cell.angle_gamma   90.00
#
_symmetry.space_group_name_H-M   'P 1'
#
loop_
_entity.id
_entity.type
_entity.pdbx_description
1 polymer ?
#
loop_
_entity_poly.entity_id
_entity_poly.type
_entity_poly.pdbx_seq_one_letter_code
_entity_poly.pdbx_strand_id
1 'polypeptide(L)'
;MKIVIEIDSKNVLDALNRLQQAATRPRPALLEIGEELVESTKERFGAQTAPDGSRWAPNSPVTIVRSSLPHRQLRRLLTVENFSLLVIQGLIKVGYDVLSIKCP
;
A
#
# COMPACT_ATOMS: atom_id res chain seq x y z
N MET A 1 -17.45 -58.25 25.24
CA MET A 1 -16.21 -58.14 24.44
C MET A 1 -15.90 -56.67 24.27
N LYS A 2 -14.73 -56.20 24.73
CA LYS A 2 -14.35 -54.78 24.73
C LYS A 2 -13.26 -54.56 23.70
N ILE A 3 -13.52 -53.71 22.71
CA ILE A 3 -12.53 -53.28 21.72
C ILE A 3 -12.02 -51.92 22.19
N VAL A 4 -10.68 -51.78 22.24
CA VAL A 4 -10.00 -50.52 22.56
C VAL A 4 -9.31 -50.06 21.29
N ILE A 5 -9.58 -48.83 20.88
CA ILE A 5 -9.00 -48.21 19.69
C ILE A 5 -8.00 -47.16 20.20
N GLU A 6 -6.73 -47.30 19.83
CA GLU A 6 -5.71 -46.29 20.06
C GLU A 6 -5.58 -45.41 18.82
N ILE A 7 -5.65 -44.09 19.01
CA ILE A 7 -5.54 -43.10 17.94
C ILE A 7 -4.21 -42.36 18.10
N ASP A 8 -3.27 -42.60 17.19
CA ASP A 8 -2.06 -41.79 17.11
C ASP A 8 -2.38 -40.43 16.47
N SER A 9 -2.45 -39.41 17.33
CA SER A 9 -2.79 -38.02 16.95
C SER A 9 -1.58 -37.10 16.92
N LYS A 10 -0.36 -37.63 17.09
CA LYS A 10 0.85 -36.83 17.28
C LYS A 10 1.09 -35.87 16.12
N ASN A 11 0.97 -36.36 14.89
CA ASN A 11 1.17 -35.55 13.68
C ASN A 11 0.17 -34.39 13.56
N VAL A 12 -1.09 -34.63 13.97
CA VAL A 12 -2.15 -33.61 13.94
C VAL A 12 -1.85 -32.53 14.98
N LEU A 13 -1.47 -32.92 16.19
CA LEU A 13 -1.09 -32.00 17.26
C LEU A 13 0.15 -31.18 16.89
N ASP A 14 1.15 -31.79 16.26
CA ASP A 14 2.35 -31.10 15.79
C ASP A 14 2.02 -30.04 14.73
N ALA A 15 1.14 -30.35 13.78
CA ALA A 15 0.69 -29.41 12.76
C ALA A 15 -0.10 -28.23 13.38
N LEU A 16 -1.02 -28.52 14.30
CA LEU A 16 -1.80 -27.50 15.00
C LEU A 16 -0.91 -26.58 15.86
N ASN A 17 0.10 -27.14 16.52
CA ASN A 17 1.07 -26.36 17.30
C ASN A 17 1.88 -25.41 16.41
N ARG A 18 2.32 -25.86 15.22
CA ARG A 18 3.02 -24.99 14.25
C ARG A 18 2.11 -23.87 13.76
N LEU A 19 0.86 -24.17 13.44
CA LEU A 19 -0.12 -23.17 13.02
C LEU A 19 -0.37 -22.15 14.14
N GLN A 20 -0.56 -22.61 15.38
CA GLN A 20 -0.75 -21.74 16.54
C GLN A 20 0.44 -20.80 16.74
N GLN A 21 1.67 -21.31 16.61
CA GLN A 21 2.88 -20.50 16.73
C GLN A 21 2.97 -19.41 15.66
N ALA A 22 2.64 -19.75 14.41
CA ALA A 22 2.60 -18.80 13.30
C ALA A 22 1.51 -17.73 13.52
N ALA A 23 0.32 -18.14 13.96
CA ALA A 23 -0.79 -17.24 14.25
C ALA A 23 -0.50 -16.29 15.43
N THR A 24 0.28 -16.74 16.42
CA THR A 24 0.65 -15.93 17.60
C THR A 24 1.77 -14.94 17.30
N ARG A 25 2.57 -15.19 16.25
CA ARG A 25 3.67 -14.30 15.83
C ARG A 25 3.52 -13.93 14.35
N PRO A 26 2.48 -13.16 13.96
CA PRO A 26 2.21 -12.85 12.57
C PRO A 26 3.16 -11.79 11.99
N ARG A 27 3.93 -11.10 12.83
CA ARG A 27 4.78 -9.98 12.43
C ARG A 27 5.69 -10.25 11.22
N PRO A 28 6.39 -11.39 11.10
CA PRO A 28 7.23 -11.66 9.94
C PRO A 28 6.43 -11.70 8.63
N ALA A 29 5.29 -12.39 8.62
CA ALA A 29 4.43 -12.48 7.44
C ALA A 29 3.82 -11.11 7.06
N LEU A 30 3.36 -10.35 8.05
CA LEU A 30 2.80 -9.01 7.80
C LEU A 30 3.85 -8.00 7.29
N LEU A 31 5.12 -8.18 7.66
CA LEU A 31 6.20 -7.31 7.20
C LEU A 31 6.48 -7.55 5.71
N GLU A 32 6.62 -8.80 5.30
CA GLU A 32 6.79 -9.19 3.90
C GLU A 32 5.60 -8.74 3.03
N ILE A 33 4.37 -8.97 3.51
CA ILE A 33 3.16 -8.47 2.82
C ILE A 33 3.19 -6.95 2.70
N GLY A 34 3.61 -6.24 3.74
CA GLY A 34 3.72 -4.78 3.72
C GLY A 34 4.72 -4.27 2.69
N GLU A 35 5.87 -4.93 2.56
CA GLU A 35 6.88 -4.59 1.56
C GLU A 35 6.36 -4.76 0.14
N GLU A 36 5.70 -5.89 -0.14
CA GLU A 36 5.08 -6.17 -1.44
C GLU A 36 3.95 -5.18 -1.78
N LEU A 37 3.12 -4.82 -0.79
CA LEU A 37 2.07 -3.81 -0.96
C LEU A 37 2.65 -2.43 -1.31
N VAL A 38 3.77 -2.06 -0.69
CA VAL A 38 4.47 -0.81 -1.00
C VAL A 38 5.04 -0.85 -2.41
N GLU A 39 5.70 -1.93 -2.80
CA GLU A 39 6.33 -2.02 -4.12
C GLU A 39 5.30 -2.07 -5.24
N SER A 40 4.30 -2.95 -5.14
CA SER A 40 3.19 -3.01 -6.10
C SER A 40 2.45 -1.67 -6.22
N THR A 41 2.37 -0.89 -5.14
CA THR A 41 1.79 0.46 -5.19
C THR A 41 2.67 1.40 -6.02
N LYS A 42 4.00 1.42 -5.80
CA LYS A 42 4.93 2.24 -6.58
C LYS A 42 4.89 1.90 -8.07
N GLU A 43 4.89 0.60 -8.40
CA GLU A 43 4.79 0.13 -9.78
C GLU A 43 3.51 0.62 -10.45
N ARG A 44 2.37 0.52 -9.76
CA ARG A 44 1.08 1.03 -10.26
C ARG A 44 1.06 2.54 -10.47
N PHE A 45 1.72 3.32 -9.60
CA PHE A 45 1.90 4.76 -9.81
C PHE A 45 2.67 5.06 -11.09
N GLY A 46 3.76 4.34 -11.35
CA GLY A 46 4.53 4.46 -12.60
C GLY A 46 3.73 4.04 -13.83
N ALA A 47 2.93 2.98 -13.72
CA ALA A 47 2.09 2.46 -14.79
C ALA A 47 0.77 3.22 -15.00
N GLN A 48 0.41 4.11 -14.07
CA GLN A 48 -0.87 4.82 -14.02
C GLN A 48 -2.07 3.85 -14.04
N THR A 49 -2.02 2.85 -13.17
CA THR A 49 -3.03 1.79 -13.07
C THR A 49 -3.63 1.71 -11.67
N ALA A 50 -4.93 1.49 -11.60
CA ALA A 50 -5.65 1.28 -10.36
C ALA A 50 -5.48 -0.16 -9.85
N PRO A 51 -5.81 -0.44 -8.58
CA PRO A 51 -5.70 -1.79 -8.01
C PRO A 51 -6.54 -2.85 -8.72
N ASP A 52 -7.61 -2.43 -9.41
CA ASP A 52 -8.47 -3.28 -10.25
C ASP A 52 -7.90 -3.51 -11.66
N GLY A 53 -6.74 -2.93 -11.98
CA GLY A 53 -6.07 -3.00 -13.28
C GLY A 53 -6.52 -1.96 -14.30
N SER A 54 -7.51 -1.12 -13.99
CA SER A 54 -7.95 -0.06 -14.90
C SER A 54 -6.92 1.07 -15.00
N ARG A 55 -6.84 1.74 -16.15
CA ARG A 55 -5.94 2.91 -16.32
C ARG A 55 -6.54 4.14 -15.65
N TRP A 56 -5.69 4.93 -14.99
CA TRP A 56 -6.12 6.21 -14.41
C TRP A 56 -6.51 7.21 -15.49
N ALA A 57 -7.41 8.12 -15.13
CA ALA A 57 -7.69 9.27 -15.96
C ALA A 57 -6.40 10.10 -16.15
N PRO A 58 -6.15 10.62 -17.37
CA PRO A 58 -4.97 11.43 -17.62
C PRO A 58 -5.02 12.72 -16.79
N ASN A 59 -3.87 13.16 -16.33
CA ASN A 59 -3.74 14.45 -15.64
C ASN A 59 -4.14 15.60 -16.56
N SER A 60 -4.73 16.65 -15.98
CA SER A 60 -5.03 17.86 -16.73
C SER A 60 -3.73 18.49 -17.28
N PRO A 61 -3.78 19.19 -18.44
CA PRO A 61 -2.60 19.87 -18.99
C PRO A 61 -1.94 20.83 -18.01
N VAL A 62 -2.74 21.54 -17.20
CA VAL A 62 -2.25 22.49 -16.18
C VAL A 62 -1.42 21.78 -15.11
N THR A 63 -1.85 20.60 -14.67
CA THR A 63 -1.13 19.79 -13.67
C THR A 63 0.21 19.31 -14.22
N ILE A 64 0.24 18.85 -15.48
CA ILE A 64 1.46 18.39 -16.15
C ILE A 64 2.47 19.54 -16.27
N VAL A 65 2.02 20.70 -16.77
CA VAL A 65 2.86 21.89 -16.90
C VAL A 65 3.43 22.27 -15.54
N ARG A 66 2.60 22.36 -14.50
CA ARG A 66 3.05 22.69 -13.14
C ARG A 66 4.07 21.68 -12.59
N SER A 67 3.88 20.39 -12.85
CA SER A 67 4.82 19.33 -12.40
C SER A 67 6.15 19.36 -13.15
N SER A 68 6.18 19.84 -14.38
CA SER A 68 7.41 19.96 -15.19
C SER A 68 8.24 21.20 -14.87
N LEU A 69 7.71 22.14 -14.10
CA LEU A 69 8.44 23.36 -13.74
C LEU A 69 9.54 23.09 -12.70
N PRO A 70 10.70 23.74 -12.81
CA PRO A 70 11.78 23.58 -11.85
C PRO A 70 11.37 24.08 -10.45
N HIS A 71 11.73 23.32 -9.42
CA HIS A 71 11.28 23.51 -8.03
C HIS A 71 11.54 24.93 -7.46
N ARG A 72 12.57 25.65 -7.93
CA ARG A 72 12.83 27.07 -7.54
C ARG A 72 11.68 28.00 -7.92
N GLN A 73 10.95 27.70 -8.99
CA GLN A 73 9.89 28.53 -9.54
C GLN A 73 8.55 28.30 -8.83
N LEU A 74 8.38 27.16 -8.15
CA LEU A 74 7.17 26.81 -7.39
C LEU A 74 6.99 27.68 -6.13
N ARG A 75 8.09 28.25 -5.58
CA ARG A 75 8.08 29.02 -4.32
C ARG A 75 7.32 30.35 -4.42
N ARG A 76 7.19 30.92 -5.62
CA ARG A 76 6.52 32.23 -5.81
C ARG A 76 5.00 32.13 -5.93
N LEU A 77 4.46 30.93 -6.17
CA LEU A 77 3.05 30.71 -6.49
C LEU A 77 2.24 30.10 -5.34
N LEU A 78 2.85 29.86 -4.18
CA LEU A 78 2.22 29.17 -3.05
C LEU A 78 2.44 29.93 -1.74
N THR A 79 1.65 30.98 -1.51
CA THR A 79 1.35 31.49 -0.17
C THR A 79 0.26 30.60 0.44
N VAL A 80 0.69 29.53 1.11
CA VAL A 80 -0.09 28.89 2.19
C VAL A 80 0.92 28.31 3.17
N GLU A 81 0.86 28.82 4.39
CA GLU A 81 1.72 28.45 5.52
C GLU A 81 1.67 26.94 5.78
N ASN A 82 2.77 26.42 6.35
CA ASN A 82 3.00 25.01 6.78
C ASN A 82 3.74 24.10 5.79
N PHE A 83 4.86 24.62 5.27
CA PHE A 83 5.87 23.88 4.52
C PHE A 83 6.88 23.18 5.45
N SER A 84 6.45 22.21 6.27
CA SER A 84 7.39 21.37 7.04
C SER A 84 7.24 19.86 6.81
N LEU A 85 6.31 19.43 5.95
CA LEU A 85 6.11 18.01 5.61
C LEU A 85 6.55 17.64 4.19
N LEU A 86 7.24 18.53 3.47
CA LEU A 86 7.45 18.39 2.02
C LEU A 86 8.68 17.58 1.57
N VAL A 87 9.25 16.76 2.45
CA VAL A 87 10.37 15.86 2.04
C VAL A 87 9.92 14.39 1.96
N ILE A 88 8.79 14.01 2.55
CA ILE A 88 8.20 12.67 2.38
C ILE A 88 7.01 12.68 1.40
N GLN A 89 6.53 13.86 1.00
CA GLN A 89 5.37 14.03 0.10
C GLN A 89 5.71 14.12 -1.41
N GLY A 90 6.65 13.31 -1.88
CA GLY A 90 6.76 13.03 -3.34
C GLY A 90 5.64 12.12 -3.87
N LEU A 91 4.89 11.47 -2.98
CA LEU A 91 3.81 10.51 -3.32
C LEU A 91 2.41 10.92 -2.83
N ILE A 92 2.25 12.09 -2.20
CA ILE A 92 0.95 12.56 -1.71
C ILE A 92 0.82 14.05 -1.99
N LYS A 93 0.68 14.44 -3.27
CA LYS A 93 0.26 15.81 -3.60
C LYS A 93 -0.51 15.92 -4.91
N VAL A 94 -1.62 15.18 -4.99
CA VAL A 94 -2.84 15.66 -5.67
C VAL A 94 -4.06 15.23 -4.82
N GLY A 95 -4.04 15.54 -3.53
CA GLY A 95 -4.99 15.00 -2.54
C GLY A 95 -5.99 15.99 -1.94
N TYR A 96 -6.05 17.23 -2.42
CA TYR A 96 -6.99 18.23 -1.85
C TYR A 96 -7.98 18.83 -2.86
N ASP A 97 -7.80 18.62 -4.17
CA ASP A 97 -8.80 18.95 -5.20
C ASP A 97 -9.39 17.70 -5.90
N VAL A 98 -8.94 16.49 -5.56
CA VAL A 98 -9.40 15.22 -6.16
C VAL A 98 -10.29 14.41 -5.21
N LEU A 99 -10.67 14.97 -4.06
CA LEU A 99 -11.70 14.38 -3.19
C LEU A 99 -13.12 14.45 -3.79
N SER A 100 -13.27 14.80 -5.08
CA SER A 100 -14.56 14.85 -5.78
C SER A 100 -14.60 14.11 -7.13
N ILE A 101 -13.60 13.31 -7.48
CA ILE A 101 -13.66 12.49 -8.71
C ILE A 101 -13.46 11.02 -8.37
N LYS A 102 -14.59 10.38 -8.05
CA LYS A 102 -14.91 8.95 -8.23
C LYS A 102 -13.72 8.04 -8.50
N CYS A 103 -13.11 7.52 -7.44
CA CYS A 103 -12.89 6.07 -7.38
C CYS A 103 -14.22 5.46 -6.86
N PRO A 104 -14.75 4.37 -7.47
CA PRO A 104 -15.90 3.68 -6.91
C PRO A 104 -15.63 3.16 -5.49
#